data_AF-A0A2I9E8G4-F1
#
_entry.id   AF-A0A2I9E8G4-F1
#
_cell.length_a   1.000
_cell.length_b   1.000
_cell.length_c   1.000
_cell.angle_alpha   90.00
_cell.angle_beta   90.00
_cell.angle_gamma   90.00
#
_symmetry.space_group_name_H-M   'P 1'
#
loop_
_entity.id
_entity.type
_entity.pdbx_description
1 polymer ?
#
loop_
_entity_poly.entity_id
_entity_poly.type
_entity_poly.pdbx_seq_one_letter_code
_entity_poly.pdbx_strand_id
1 'polypeptide(L)' 'MAHPKRKISKTRRDKRRTHYKAVAPTVAQDPTTGEMHLFHRAHWHEGKLYYRGEVLIDKTEEAVA' A
#
# COMPACT_ATOMS: atom_id res chain seq x y z
N MET A 1 3.26 -11.68 38.21
CA MET A 1 2.70 -11.00 37.02
C MET A 1 1.77 -9.89 37.48
N ALA A 2 1.87 -8.69 36.90
CA ALA A 2 0.92 -7.63 37.21
C ALA A 2 -0.44 -7.95 36.58
N HIS A 3 -1.41 -8.36 37.41
CA HIS A 3 -2.77 -8.61 36.96
C HIS A 3 -3.62 -7.34 37.09
N PRO A 4 -4.51 -7.06 36.12
CA PRO A 4 -5.41 -5.94 36.22
C PRO A 4 -6.34 -6.12 37.43
N LYS A 5 -6.26 -5.22 38.41
CA LYS A 5 -7.11 -5.26 39.61
C LYS A 5 -8.60 -5.13 39.27
N ARG A 6 -8.95 -4.46 38.16
CA ARG A 6 -10.33 -4.22 37.71
C ARG A 6 -10.47 -4.32 36.20
N LYS A 7 -11.67 -4.67 35.75
CA LYS A 7 -12.06 -4.67 34.34
C LYS A 7 -11.96 -3.26 33.74
N ILE A 8 -11.49 -3.17 32.51
CA ILE A 8 -11.50 -1.93 31.73
C ILE A 8 -12.92 -1.67 31.21
N SER A 9 -13.49 -0.50 31.51
CA SER A 9 -14.80 -0.11 30.99
C SER A 9 -14.77 -0.01 29.46
N LYS A 10 -15.91 -0.28 28.81
CA LYS A 10 -16.03 -0.19 27.34
C LYS A 10 -15.62 1.21 26.86
N THR A 11 -16.10 2.26 27.52
CA THR A 11 -15.73 3.65 27.23
C THR A 11 -14.23 3.90 27.30
N ARG A 12 -13.51 3.38 28.31
CA ARG A 12 -12.06 3.55 28.42
C ARG A 12 -11.30 2.79 27.33
N ARG A 13 -11.74 1.57 27.01
CA ARG A 13 -11.17 0.77 25.91
C ARG A 13 -11.36 1.46 24.57
N ASP A 14 -12.56 1.97 24.32
CA ASP A 14 -12.93 2.53 23.03
C ASP A 14 -12.28 3.92 22.84
N LYS A 15 -12.19 4.73 23.91
CA LYS A 15 -11.36 5.96 23.95
C LYS A 15 -9.87 5.69 23.68
N ARG A 16 -9.31 4.59 24.19
CA ARG A 16 -7.92 4.21 23.88
C ARG A 16 -7.73 3.84 22.40
N ARG A 17 -8.76 3.28 21.76
CA ARG A 17 -8.72 2.82 20.36
C ARG A 17 -9.05 3.93 19.34
N THR A 18 -9.25 5.18 19.77
CA THR A 18 -9.53 6.31 18.87
C THR A 18 -8.41 6.54 17.86
N HIS A 19 -7.14 6.40 18.28
CA HIS A 19 -5.98 6.62 17.42
C HIS A 19 -5.52 5.37 16.64
N TYR A 20 -6.11 4.20 16.91
CA TYR A 20 -5.85 2.99 16.12
C TYR A 20 -6.69 3.06 14.84
N LYS A 21 -6.11 3.67 13.79
CA LYS A 21 -6.77 3.96 12.51
C LYS A 21 -5.88 3.48 11.37
N ALA A 22 -6.51 2.99 10.30
CA ALA A 22 -5.81 2.72 9.05
C ALA A 22 -5.47 4.03 8.35
N VAL A 23 -4.27 4.13 7.81
CA VAL A 23 -3.83 5.29 7.02
C VAL A 23 -3.96 4.91 5.55
N ALA A 24 -4.60 5.77 4.76
CA ALA A 24 -4.70 5.57 3.32
C ALA A 24 -3.30 5.69 2.67
N PRO A 25 -2.94 4.79 1.75
CA PRO A 25 -1.67 4.90 1.06
C PRO A 25 -1.67 6.09 0.08
N THR A 26 -0.49 6.65 -0.18
CA THR A 26 -0.32 7.68 -1.20
C THR A 26 -0.28 7.04 -2.58
N VAL A 27 -1.37 7.22 -3.34
CA VAL A 27 -1.53 6.71 -4.70
C VAL A 27 -1.38 7.87 -5.68
N ALA A 28 -0.67 7.65 -6.77
CA ALA A 28 -0.49 8.59 -7.88
C ALA A 28 -0.86 7.92 -9.20
N GLN A 29 -1.23 8.74 -10.18
CA GLN A 29 -1.50 8.30 -11.54
C GLN A 29 -0.20 8.34 -12.35
N ASP A 30 0.07 7.28 -13.12
CA ASP A 30 1.15 7.29 -14.10
C ASP A 30 0.69 8.05 -15.36
N PRO A 31 1.45 9.05 -15.85
CA PRO A 31 1.07 9.80 -17.05
C PRO A 31 1.11 8.98 -18.34
N THR A 32 1.91 7.91 -18.41
CA THR A 32 2.07 7.12 -19.66
C THR A 32 1.02 6.03 -19.79
N THR A 33 0.77 5.26 -18.72
CA THR A 33 -0.20 4.14 -18.73
C THR A 33 -1.57 4.53 -18.21
N GLY A 34 -1.68 5.65 -17.48
CA GLY A 34 -2.93 6.07 -16.83
C GLY A 34 -3.28 5.27 -15.57
N GLU A 35 -2.45 4.28 -15.19
CA GLU A 35 -2.71 3.42 -14.04
C GLU A 35 -2.36 4.08 -12.70
N MET A 36 -3.08 3.63 -11.66
CA MET A 36 -2.87 4.08 -10.29
C MET A 36 -1.80 3.23 -9.62
N HIS A 37 -0.68 3.85 -9.25
CA HIS A 37 0.44 3.21 -8.58
C HIS A 37 0.76 3.89 -7.24
N LEU A 38 1.44 3.16 -6.36
CA LEU A 38 1.94 3.73 -5.12
C LEU A 38 3.06 4.72 -5.42
N PHE A 39 3.04 5.87 -4.76
CA PHE A 39 4.02 6.91 -5.02
C PHE A 39 5.46 6.40 -4.80
N HIS A 40 6.35 6.77 -5.73
CA HIS A 40 7.74 6.32 -5.79
C HIS A 40 7.94 4.79 -5.90
N ARG A 41 6.96 4.03 -6.40
CA ARG A 41 7.11 2.61 -6.71
C ARG A 41 6.89 2.36 -8.20
N ALA A 42 7.62 1.39 -8.74
CA ALA A 42 7.36 0.87 -10.07
C ALA A 42 6.11 -0.03 -10.04
N HIS A 43 5.37 -0.06 -11.14
CA HIS A 43 4.18 -0.90 -11.30
C HIS A 43 4.24 -1.71 -12.60
N TRP A 44 3.63 -2.89 -12.58
CA TRP A 44 3.54 -3.74 -13.76
C TRP A 44 2.28 -3.38 -14.53
N HIS A 45 2.45 -3.06 -15.81
CA HIS A 45 1.37 -2.85 -16.77
C HIS A 45 1.69 -3.61 -18.05
N GLU A 46 0.75 -4.41 -18.56
CA GLU A 46 0.88 -5.15 -19.83
C GLU A 46 2.21 -5.93 -20.01
N GLY A 47 2.71 -6.56 -18.93
CA GLY A 47 3.95 -7.36 -18.97
C GLY A 47 5.25 -6.54 -18.94
N LYS A 48 5.14 -5.21 -18.77
CA LYS A 48 6.27 -4.28 -18.64
C LYS A 48 6.24 -3.61 -17.27
N LEU A 49 7.42 -3.41 -16.69
CA LEU A 49 7.59 -2.68 -15.43
C LEU A 49 7.79 -1.20 -15.73
N TYR A 50 6.84 -0.36 -15.33
CA TYR A 50 6.89 1.09 -15.54
C TYR A 50 7.34 1.83 -14.28
N TYR A 51 8.17 2.85 -14.46
CA TYR A 51 8.52 3.81 -13.41
C TYR A 51 8.78 5.18 -14.03
N ARG A 52 8.13 6.23 -13.51
CA ARG A 52 8.27 7.62 -14.00
C ARG A 52 8.05 7.74 -15.51
N GLY A 53 7.12 6.96 -16.08
CA GLY A 53 6.81 6.95 -17.50
C GLY A 53 7.78 6.19 -18.40
N GLU A 54 8.85 5.60 -17.86
CA GLU A 54 9.82 4.78 -18.59
C GLU A 54 9.59 3.28 -18.32
N VAL A 55 9.93 2.44 -19.30
CA VAL A 55 9.94 0.98 -19.16
C VAL A 55 11.28 0.54 -18.56
N LEU A 56 11.24 -0.08 -17.39
CA LEU A 56 12.41 -0.58 -16.68
C LEU A 56 12.72 -2.03 -17.05
N ILE A 57 11.70 -2.88 -17.17
CA ILE A 57 11.83 -4.29 -17.50
C ILE A 57 10.75 -4.62 -18.53
N ASP A 58 11.15 -5.20 -19.65
CA ASP A 58 10.23 -5.82 -20.59
C ASP A 58 10.29 -7.34 -20.41
N LYS A 59 9.26 -7.91 -19.79
CA LYS A 59 9.19 -9.37 -19.56
C LYS A 59 8.44 -10.08 -20.69
N THR A 60 8.03 -9.36 -21.73
CA THR A 60 7.35 -10.01 -22.87
C THR A 60 8.29 -10.88 -23.69
N GLU A 61 9.61 -10.61 -23.68
CA GLU A 61 10.60 -11.41 -24.42
C GLU A 61 10.92 -12.77 -23.76
N GLU A 62 10.86 -12.90 -22.43
CA GLU A 62 11.21 -14.15 -21.73
C GLU A 62 10.16 -15.28 -21.88
N ALA A 63 8.94 -14.96 -22.33
CA ALA A 63 7.87 -15.96 -22.47
C ALA A 63 7.94 -16.77 -23.78
N VAL A 64 8.87 -16.44 -24.68
CA VAL A 64 8.99 -17.05 -26.04
C VAL A 64 10.25 -17.92 -26.20
N ALA A 65 11.15 -17.97 -25.21
CA ALA A 65 12.36 -18.79 -25.22
C ALA A 65 12.20 -20.07 -24.38
#